data_AF-A0A443K256-F1
#
_entry.id   AF-A0A443K256-F1
#
_cell.length_a   1.000
_cell.length_b   1.000
_cell.length_c   1.000
_cell.angle_alpha   90.00
_cell.angle_beta   90.00
_cell.angle_gamma   90.00
#
_symmetry.space_group_name_H-M   'P 1'
#
loop_
_entity.id
_entity.type
_entity.pdbx_description
1 polymer ?
#
loop_
_entity_poly.entity_id
_entity_poly.type
_entity_poly.pdbx_seq_one_letter_code
_entity_poly.pdbx_strand_id
1 'polypeptide(L)'
;MEQRIALTTLAESLAAHQGVTHFAISMRALGKGDFFKKLKDGGDCRTATAGRVMAFFDRCWPDDLEWPRDIPRPSKSKKEAA
;
A
#
# COMPACT_ATOMS: atom_id res chain seq x y z
N MET A 1 -5.41 -1.49 -13.46
CA MET A 1 -6.32 -0.67 -12.62
C MET A 1 -6.40 -1.17 -11.18
N GLU A 2 -6.31 -2.48 -10.94
CA GLU A 2 -6.47 -3.11 -9.60
C GLU A 2 -5.46 -2.64 -8.56
N GLN A 3 -4.20 -2.40 -8.95
CA GLN A 3 -3.13 -2.04 -8.01
C GLN A 3 -3.38 -0.72 -7.26
N ARG A 4 -3.96 0.28 -7.92
CA ARG A 4 -4.29 1.55 -7.27
C ARG A 4 -5.33 1.35 -6.17
N ILE A 5 -6.38 0.61 -6.48
CA ILE A 5 -7.50 0.38 -5.58
C ILE A 5 -6.99 -0.39 -4.36
N ALA A 6 -6.25 -1.47 -4.60
CA ALA A 6 -5.60 -2.25 -3.54
C ALA A 6 -4.73 -1.39 -2.61
N LEU A 7 -3.81 -0.59 -3.16
CA LEU A 7 -2.94 0.26 -2.34
C LEU A 7 -3.72 1.30 -1.55
N THR A 8 -4.79 1.86 -2.13
CA THR A 8 -5.63 2.88 -1.48
C THR A 8 -6.42 2.27 -0.33
N THR A 9 -7.03 1.10 -0.53
CA THR A 9 -7.78 0.37 0.50
C THR A 9 -6.89 -0.07 1.67
N LEU A 10 -5.67 -0.57 1.40
CA LEU A 10 -4.71 -0.89 2.46
C LEU A 10 -4.30 0.37 3.23
N ALA A 11 -4.03 1.46 2.51
CA ALA A 11 -3.67 2.73 3.13
C ALA A 11 -4.78 3.27 4.02
N GLU A 12 -6.03 3.26 3.55
CA GLU A 12 -7.21 3.69 4.29
C GLU A 12 -7.43 2.83 5.53
N SER A 13 -7.34 1.50 5.40
CA SER A 13 -7.54 0.59 6.54
C SER A 13 -6.46 0.78 7.61
N LEU A 14 -5.19 0.87 7.20
CA LEU A 14 -4.07 1.09 8.11
C LEU A 14 -4.13 2.50 8.74
N ALA A 15 -4.48 3.51 7.94
CA ALA A 15 -4.64 4.90 8.38
C ALA A 15 -5.75 5.01 9.43
N ALA A 16 -6.92 4.42 9.17
CA ALA A 16 -8.05 4.38 10.09
C ALA A 16 -7.69 3.67 11.39
N HIS A 17 -7.02 2.52 11.31
CA HIS A 17 -6.59 1.75 12.49
C HIS A 17 -5.54 2.49 13.33
N GLN A 18 -4.54 3.11 12.70
CA GLN A 18 -3.50 3.86 13.41
C GLN A 18 -3.90 5.29 13.79
N GLY A 19 -5.07 5.76 13.36
CA GLY A 19 -5.49 7.15 13.53
C GLY A 19 -4.59 8.16 12.81
N VAL A 20 -3.93 7.76 11.72
CA VAL A 20 -3.03 8.60 10.94
C VAL A 20 -3.62 8.93 9.57
N THR A 21 -3.04 9.89 8.85
CA THR A 21 -3.48 10.24 7.50
C THR A 21 -2.75 9.43 6.43
N HIS A 22 -3.33 9.33 5.24
CA HIS A 22 -2.67 8.72 4.06
C HIS A 22 -1.30 9.35 3.76
N PHE A 23 -1.10 10.61 4.15
CA PHE A 23 0.17 11.31 4.00
C PHE A 23 1.25 10.72 4.90
N ALA A 24 0.92 10.39 6.15
CA ALA A 24 1.83 9.73 7.09
C ALA A 24 2.19 8.32 6.62
N ILE A 25 1.21 7.55 6.11
CA ILE A 25 1.46 6.22 5.53
C ILE A 25 2.38 6.34 4.30
N SER A 26 2.13 7.31 3.40
CA SER A 26 2.99 7.53 2.22
C SER A 26 4.42 7.92 2.61
N MET A 27 4.57 8.80 3.60
CA MET A 27 5.88 9.18 4.14
C MET A 27 6.63 7.99 4.71
N ARG A 28 5.97 7.10 5.45
CA ARG A 28 6.60 5.90 6.01
C ARG A 28 6.93 4.85 4.94
N ALA A 29 6.06 4.70 3.94
CA ALA A 29 6.22 3.69 2.89
C ALA A 29 7.28 4.05 1.84
N LEU A 30 7.30 5.31 1.41
CA LEU A 30 8.09 5.78 0.26
C LEU A 30 8.94 7.02 0.55
N GLY A 31 8.84 7.61 1.75
CA GLY A 31 9.49 8.88 2.06
C GLY A 31 8.90 10.08 1.33
N LYS A 32 7.72 9.94 0.70
CA LYS A 32 7.07 10.99 -0.09
C LYS A 32 5.57 11.00 0.19
N GLY A 33 5.05 12.08 0.77
CA GLY A 33 3.64 12.23 1.14
C GLY A 33 2.66 12.28 -0.04
N ASP A 34 3.11 12.73 -1.21
CA ASP A 34 2.27 12.92 -2.40
C ASP A 34 1.93 11.64 -3.17
N PHE A 35 2.40 10.47 -2.74
CA PHE A 35 2.20 9.23 -3.48
C PHE A 35 0.72 8.86 -3.61
N PHE A 36 -0.03 8.74 -2.51
CA PHE A 36 -1.46 8.41 -2.59
C PHE A 36 -2.27 9.52 -3.26
N LYS A 37 -1.84 10.78 -3.14
CA LYS A 37 -2.47 11.90 -3.84
C LYS A 37 -2.36 11.73 -5.35
N LYS A 38 -1.15 11.49 -5.87
CA LYS A 38 -0.91 11.19 -7.30
C LYS A 38 -1.62 9.93 -7.76
N LEU A 39 -1.64 8.90 -6.92
CA LEU A 39 -2.31 7.65 -7.22
C LEU A 39 -3.84 7.85 -7.40
N LYS A 40 -4.45 8.66 -6.53
CA LYS A 40 -5.89 9.01 -6.57
C LYS A 40 -6.24 9.92 -7.74
N ASP A 41 -5.31 10.80 -8.13
CA ASP A 41 -5.43 11.70 -9.29
C ASP A 41 -5.36 10.96 -10.64
N GLY A 42 -5.12 9.64 -10.63
CA GLY A 42 -4.99 8.83 -11.85
C GLY A 42 -3.55 8.64 -12.32
N GLY A 43 -2.56 9.05 -11.52
CA GLY A 43 -1.15 8.86 -11.82
C GLY A 43 -0.77 7.38 -11.95
N ASP A 44 0.12 7.12 -12.90
CA ASP A 44 0.63 5.78 -13.17
C ASP A 44 1.39 5.19 -11.98
N CYS A 45 0.84 4.12 -11.41
CA CYS A 45 1.55 3.30 -10.44
C CYS A 45 2.35 2.24 -11.19
N ARG A 46 3.67 2.47 -11.31
CA ARG A 46 4.56 1.41 -11.80
C ARG A 46 4.49 0.21 -10.86
N THR A 47 4.44 -0.99 -11.44
CA THR A 47 4.43 -2.28 -10.72
C THR A 47 5.57 -2.38 -9.70
N ALA A 48 6.74 -1.83 -10.02
CA ALA A 48 7.88 -1.76 -9.10
C ALA A 48 7.60 -0.91 -7.85
N THR A 49 6.90 0.23 -8.00
CA THR A 49 6.50 1.07 -6.87
C THR A 49 5.40 0.40 -6.06
N ALA A 50 4.40 -0.20 -6.74
CA ALA A 50 3.34 -0.96 -6.09
C ALA A 50 3.95 -2.05 -5.20
N GLY A 51 4.86 -2.88 -5.72
CA GLY A 51 5.54 -3.93 -4.96
C GLY A 51 6.29 -3.43 -3.72
N ARG A 52 6.96 -2.26 -3.80
CA ARG A 52 7.63 -1.65 -2.64
C ARG A 52 6.66 -1.22 -1.56
N VAL A 53 5.57 -0.54 -1.94
CA VAL A 53 4.54 -0.08 -0.99
C VAL A 53 3.83 -1.27 -0.36
N MET A 54 3.56 -2.31 -1.15
CA MET A 54 2.91 -3.53 -0.69
C MET A 54 3.79 -4.30 0.31
N ALA A 55 5.10 -4.39 0.06
CA ALA A 55 6.05 -4.97 1.00
C ALA A 55 6.18 -4.14 2.30
N PHE A 56 6.07 -2.81 2.20
CA PHE A 56 5.98 -1.96 3.39
C PHE A 56 4.73 -2.25 4.21
N PHE A 57 3.57 -2.36 3.55
CA PHE A 57 2.33 -2.73 4.23
C PHE A 57 2.47 -4.08 4.90
N ASP A 58 2.97 -5.10 4.20
CA ASP A 58 3.21 -6.43 4.76
C ASP A 58 4.05 -6.42 6.04
N ARG A 59 5.10 -5.59 6.09
CA ARG A 59 6.01 -5.46 7.24
C ARG A 59 5.45 -4.60 8.36
N CYS A 60 4.65 -3.59 8.03
CA CYS A 60 4.09 -2.62 8.98
C CYS A 60 2.66 -2.98 9.42
N TRP A 61 2.06 -4.03 8.84
CA TRP A 61 0.70 -4.41 9.12
C TRP A 61 0.58 -4.89 10.58
N PRO A 62 -0.30 -4.29 11.38
CA PRO A 62 -0.53 -4.76 12.74
C PRO A 62 -1.24 -6.12 12.70
N ASP A 63 -0.90 -7.00 13.63
CA ASP A 63 -1.51 -8.33 13.76
C ASP A 63 -3.00 -8.24 14.14
N ASP A 64 -3.38 -7.14 14.79
CA ASP A 64 -4.75 -6.82 15.20
C ASP A 64 -5.67 -6.42 14.02
N LEU A 65 -5.09 -6.11 12.85
CA LEU A 65 -5.84 -5.69 11.67
C LEU A 65 -5.91 -6.82 10.63
N GLU A 66 -7.12 -7.23 10.28
CA GLU A 66 -7.31 -8.19 9.19
C GLU A 66 -6.88 -7.62 7.84
N TRP A 67 -6.15 -8.43 7.07
CA TRP A 67 -5.76 -8.07 5.72
C TRP A 67 -6.97 -8.21 4.77
N PRO A 68 -7.29 -7.18 3.95
CA PRO A 68 -8.43 -7.23 3.05
C PRO A 68 -8.32 -8.38 2.04
N ARG A 69 -9.37 -9.20 1.96
CA ARG A 69 -9.45 -10.40 1.10
C ARG A 69 -9.36 -10.07 -0.39
N ASP A 70 -9.78 -8.86 -0.74
CA ASP A 70 -9.76 -8.32 -2.10
C ASP A 70 -8.32 -8.08 -2.62
N ILE A 71 -7.34 -8.05 -1.71
CA ILE A 71 -5.98 -7.59 -2.01
C ILE A 71 -4.99 -8.74 -1.83
N PRO A 72 -4.41 -9.27 -2.92
CA PRO A 72 -3.51 -10.41 -2.84
C PRO A 72 -2.21 -10.03 -2.13
N ARG A 73 -1.95 -10.55 -0.92
CA ARG A 73 -0.76 -10.18 -0.13
C ARG A 73 0.55 -10.59 -0.83
N PRO A 74 1.53 -9.68 -0.99
CA PRO A 74 2.71 -9.88 -1.85
C PRO A 74 3.67 -10.95 -1.29
N SER A 75 3.65 -11.21 0.02
CA SER A 75 4.42 -12.29 0.64
C SER A 75 4.05 -13.69 0.12
N LYS A 76 2.89 -13.85 -0.53
CA LYS A 76 2.55 -15.08 -1.27
C LYS A 76 2.88 -15.02 -2.76
N SER A 77 3.23 -13.84 -3.30
CA SER A 77 3.42 -13.62 -4.74
C SER A 77 4.88 -13.45 -5.16
N LYS A 78 5.86 -13.69 -4.27
CA LYS A 78 7.29 -13.57 -4.61
C LYS A 78 7.86 -14.86 -5.23
N LYS A 79 7.38 -15.16 -6.43
CA LYS A 79 8.13 -15.67 -7.59
C LYS A 79 7.69 -14.69 -8.68
N GLU A 80 8.48 -13.73 -9.17
CA GLU A 80 9.78 -13.81 -9.82
C GLU A 80 10.34 -12.39 -9.93
N ALA A 81 11.66 -12.25 -9.74
CA ALA A 81 12.52 -11.27 -10.40
C ALA A 81 13.95 -11.66 -10.03
N ALA A 82 14.49 -12.62 -10.79
CA ALA A 82 15.92 -12.94 -10.86
C ALA A 82 16.49 -12.29 -12.12
#